data_AF-A0A9P6TAS3-F1
#
_entry.id   AF-A0A9P6TAS3-F1
#
_cell.length_a   1.000
_cell.length_b   1.000
_cell.length_c   1.000
_cell.angle_alpha   90.00
_cell.angle_beta   90.00
_cell.angle_gamma   90.00
#
_symmetry.space_group_name_H-M   'P 1'
#
loop_
_entity.id
_entity.type
_entity.pdbx_description
1 polymer ?
#
loop_
_entity_poly.entity_id
_entity_poly.type
_entity_poly.pdbx_seq_one_letter_code
_entity_poly.pdbx_strand_id
1 'polypeptide(L)'
;MSLTILEWKTIAFRSKVMTIVCNSGKQLKKDGSNYCKWEYCIQDLIDNYMEPGWLDHKDVHVEDPTGDQIVLMMIKYSLNTDITMKISKSASAADAMGTIKALSYFPSRCKQVACWGNVLVVQLDEDEDVDICLRMINKGFDELEWDRFVFTKDSLILLCYELALLAKYSDVTSTLNRVL
;
A
#
# COMPACT_ATOMS: atom_id res chain seq x y z
N MET A 1 -21.97 13.02 -33.13
CA MET A 1 -21.07 12.32 -32.18
C MET A 1 -19.88 13.23 -31.95
N SER A 2 -19.88 14.00 -30.85
CA SER A 2 -18.77 14.89 -30.51
C SER A 2 -17.62 14.04 -29.98
N LEU A 3 -16.42 14.26 -30.54
CA LEU A 3 -15.16 13.85 -29.93
C LEU A 3 -15.07 14.49 -28.55
N THR A 4 -15.45 13.77 -27.51
CA THR A 4 -15.17 14.16 -26.13
C THR A 4 -13.66 14.08 -25.99
N ILE A 5 -12.98 15.23 -26.09
CA ILE A 5 -11.57 15.32 -25.74
C ILE A 5 -11.49 14.84 -24.29
N LEU A 6 -10.79 13.73 -24.06
CA LEU A 6 -10.47 13.26 -22.71
C LEU A 6 -9.83 14.43 -21.96
N GLU A 7 -10.56 15.04 -21.03
CA GLU A 7 -10.17 16.33 -20.41
C GLU A 7 -8.79 16.27 -19.79
N TRP A 8 -8.38 15.10 -19.31
CA TRP A 8 -7.07 14.84 -18.74
C TRP A 8 -5.90 15.08 -19.72
N LYS A 9 -6.15 14.94 -21.03
CA LYS A 9 -5.14 15.18 -22.07
C LYS A 9 -4.81 16.68 -22.22
N THR A 10 -5.66 17.57 -21.72
CA THR A 10 -5.51 19.03 -21.86
C THR A 10 -4.43 19.60 -20.93
N ILE A 11 -3.76 20.67 -21.36
CA ILE A 11 -2.79 21.42 -20.52
C ILE A 11 -3.49 22.00 -19.27
N ALA A 12 -4.75 22.42 -19.42
CA ALA A 12 -5.55 22.99 -18.35
C ALA A 12 -5.85 21.99 -17.22
N PHE A 13 -6.00 20.71 -17.55
CA PHE A 13 -6.12 19.66 -16.54
C PHE A 13 -4.77 19.42 -15.84
N ARG A 14 -3.69 19.26 -16.61
CA ARG A 14 -2.35 18.98 -16.08
C ARG A 14 -1.88 20.04 -15.08
N SER A 15 -2.19 21.31 -15.32
CA SER A 15 -1.85 22.40 -14.39
C SER A 15 -2.64 22.38 -13.08
N LYS A 16 -3.76 21.65 -13.04
CA LYS A 16 -4.64 21.52 -11.86
C LYS A 16 -4.46 20.21 -11.11
N VAL A 17 -3.69 19.25 -11.62
CA VAL A 17 -3.52 17.92 -11.02
C VAL A 17 -3.11 18.01 -9.55
N MET A 18 -2.12 18.84 -9.22
CA MET A 18 -1.70 19.05 -7.84
C MET A 18 -2.86 19.54 -6.96
N THR A 19 -3.61 20.55 -7.41
CA THR A 19 -4.75 21.09 -6.68
C THR A 19 -5.86 20.06 -6.50
N ILE A 20 -6.18 19.27 -7.52
CA ILE A 20 -7.18 18.19 -7.45
C ILE A 20 -6.79 17.18 -6.37
N VAL A 21 -5.53 16.73 -6.38
CA VAL A 21 -5.04 15.71 -5.44
C VAL A 21 -4.98 16.27 -4.02
N CYS A 22 -4.42 17.46 -3.81
CA CYS A 22 -4.32 18.06 -2.48
C CYS A 22 -5.71 18.38 -1.89
N ASN A 23 -6.67 18.85 -2.69
CA ASN A 23 -8.02 19.15 -2.22
C ASN A 23 -8.83 17.91 -1.88
N SER A 24 -8.46 16.74 -2.41
CA SER A 24 -9.11 15.50 -2.05
C SER A 24 -8.85 15.09 -0.58
N GLY A 25 -7.81 15.65 0.05
CA GLY A 25 -7.42 15.32 1.44
C GLY A 25 -6.87 13.91 1.60
N LYS A 26 -6.64 13.19 0.50
CA LYS A 26 -6.23 11.78 0.47
C LYS A 26 -4.70 11.69 0.49
N GLN A 27 -4.07 11.82 1.66
CA GLN A 27 -2.61 11.65 1.83
C GLN A 27 -2.23 10.35 2.54
N LEU A 28 -1.15 9.71 2.08
CA LEU A 28 -0.55 8.57 2.75
C LEU A 28 0.22 9.05 3.99
N LYS A 29 -0.12 8.51 5.15
CA LYS A 29 0.61 8.80 6.39
C LYS A 29 2.04 8.28 6.29
N LYS A 30 2.95 8.93 7.01
CA LYS A 30 4.38 8.57 7.03
C LYS A 30 4.65 7.15 7.53
N ASP A 31 3.79 6.63 8.40
CA ASP A 31 3.84 5.27 8.93
C ASP A 31 3.16 4.22 8.01
N GLY A 32 2.47 4.64 6.95
CA GLY A 32 1.72 3.74 6.07
C GLY A 32 0.45 3.14 6.68
N SER A 33 0.06 3.53 7.91
CA SER A 33 -1.06 2.94 8.67
C SER A 33 -2.42 3.06 7.97
N ASN A 34 -2.58 4.04 7.08
CA ASN A 34 -3.79 4.25 6.28
C ASN A 34 -3.67 3.76 4.83
N TYR A 35 -2.70 2.90 4.51
CA TYR A 35 -2.41 2.49 3.13
C TYR A 35 -3.65 1.98 2.39
N CYS A 36 -4.39 0.98 2.90
CA CYS A 36 -5.56 0.44 2.20
C CYS A 36 -6.62 1.52 1.90
N LYS A 37 -6.85 2.43 2.86
CA LYS A 37 -7.78 3.55 2.67
C LYS A 37 -7.25 4.54 1.64
N TRP A 38 -5.95 4.86 1.70
CA TRP A 38 -5.30 5.76 0.75
C TRP A 38 -5.29 5.17 -0.66
N GLU A 39 -4.98 3.88 -0.83
CA GLU A 39 -4.96 3.15 -2.10
C GLU A 39 -6.33 3.19 -2.77
N TYR A 40 -7.39 2.82 -2.03
CA TYR A 40 -8.76 2.94 -2.52
C TYR A 40 -9.07 4.38 -2.96
N CYS A 41 -8.68 5.34 -2.12
CA CYS A 41 -8.96 6.75 -2.34
C CYS A 41 -8.23 7.33 -3.57
N ILE A 42 -6.96 6.96 -3.79
CA ILE A 42 -6.19 7.42 -4.94
C ILE A 42 -6.65 6.72 -6.23
N GLN A 43 -7.00 5.44 -6.18
CA GLN A 43 -7.57 4.71 -7.30
C GLN A 43 -8.90 5.30 -7.75
N ASP A 44 -9.82 5.54 -6.80
CA ASP A 44 -11.08 6.25 -7.05
C ASP A 44 -10.84 7.65 -7.66
N LEU A 45 -9.83 8.37 -7.20
CA LEU A 45 -9.49 9.68 -7.80
C LEU A 45 -9.00 9.52 -9.25
N ILE A 46 -8.18 8.51 -9.53
CA ILE A 46 -7.68 8.23 -10.88
C ILE A 46 -8.84 7.85 -11.80
N ASP A 47 -9.71 6.93 -11.38
CA ASP A 47 -10.86 6.47 -12.18
C ASP A 47 -11.87 7.59 -12.48
N ASN A 48 -11.96 8.62 -11.64
CA ASN A 48 -12.81 9.79 -11.88
C ASN A 48 -12.30 10.72 -12.99
N TYR A 49 -11.01 10.67 -13.33
CA TYR A 49 -10.39 11.58 -14.32
C TYR A 49 -9.73 10.87 -15.50
N MET A 50 -9.40 9.59 -15.33
CA MET A 50 -8.78 8.70 -16.31
C MET A 50 -9.77 7.62 -16.72
N GLU A 51 -9.33 6.63 -17.50
CA GLU A 51 -10.15 5.45 -17.78
C GLU A 51 -10.20 4.53 -16.54
N PRO A 52 -11.38 4.03 -16.14
CA PRO A 52 -11.51 3.16 -14.98
C PRO A 52 -10.61 1.93 -15.06
N GLY A 53 -9.95 1.58 -13.95
CA GLY A 53 -9.04 0.44 -13.90
C GLY A 53 -7.67 0.73 -14.51
N TRP A 54 -7.30 1.99 -14.71
CA TRP A 54 -6.03 2.41 -15.31
C TRP A 54 -4.80 1.67 -14.74
N LEU A 55 -4.74 1.52 -13.42
CA LEU A 55 -3.63 0.87 -12.71
C LEU A 55 -3.62 -0.66 -12.86
N ASP A 56 -4.71 -1.27 -13.30
CA ASP A 56 -4.83 -2.73 -13.48
C ASP A 56 -4.29 -3.18 -14.84
N HIS A 57 -4.13 -2.25 -15.78
CA HIS A 57 -3.58 -2.50 -17.11
C HIS A 57 -2.05 -2.51 -17.09
N LYS A 58 -1.46 -3.71 -17.18
CA LYS A 58 0.00 -3.92 -17.08
C LYS A 58 0.82 -3.13 -18.11
N ASP A 59 0.27 -2.91 -19.30
CA ASP A 59 0.98 -2.31 -20.43
C ASP A 59 0.59 -0.85 -20.72
N VAL A 60 -0.28 -0.24 -19.89
CA VAL A 60 -0.77 1.13 -20.09
C VAL A 60 0.35 2.17 -20.11
N HIS A 61 1.45 1.93 -19.41
CA HIS A 61 2.63 2.81 -19.42
C HIS A 61 3.36 2.83 -20.77
N VAL A 62 3.22 1.79 -21.59
CA VAL A 62 3.75 1.70 -22.95
C VAL A 62 2.77 2.27 -23.96
N GLU A 63 1.48 1.96 -23.79
CA GLU A 63 0.40 2.36 -24.69
C GLU A 63 0.03 3.84 -24.57
N ASP A 64 0.04 4.39 -23.34
CA ASP A 64 -0.19 5.81 -23.06
C ASP A 64 0.80 6.36 -22.01
N PRO A 65 2.06 6.65 -22.41
CA PRO A 65 3.08 7.19 -21.50
C PRO A 65 2.71 8.55 -20.90
N THR A 66 1.84 9.31 -21.58
CA THR A 66 1.41 10.61 -21.08
C THR A 66 0.41 10.47 -19.95
N GLY A 67 -0.58 9.57 -20.12
CA GLY A 67 -1.52 9.23 -19.07
C GLY A 67 -0.82 8.62 -17.85
N ASP A 68 0.14 7.72 -18.07
CA ASP A 68 0.93 7.13 -16.98
C ASP A 68 1.70 8.19 -16.18
N GLN A 69 2.32 9.17 -16.85
CA GLN A 69 2.97 10.30 -16.16
C GLN A 69 2.01 11.15 -15.33
N ILE A 70 0.77 11.37 -15.81
CA ILE A 70 -0.25 12.11 -15.07
C ILE A 70 -0.67 11.33 -13.82
N VAL A 71 -0.90 10.03 -13.95
CA VAL A 71 -1.25 9.16 -12.82
C VAL A 71 -0.09 9.09 -11.83
N LEU A 72 1.15 8.97 -12.30
CA LEU A 72 2.34 9.03 -11.46
C LEU A 72 2.45 10.37 -10.71
N MET A 73 2.11 11.49 -11.35
CA MET A 73 2.02 12.80 -10.68
C MET A 73 0.92 12.80 -9.61
N MET A 74 -0.26 12.26 -9.91
CA MET A 74 -1.35 12.16 -8.94
C MET A 74 -0.94 11.38 -7.70
N ILE A 75 -0.27 10.24 -7.90
CA ILE A 75 0.32 9.44 -6.83
C ILE A 75 1.33 10.28 -6.05
N LYS A 76 2.33 10.88 -6.71
CA LYS A 76 3.38 11.68 -6.05
C LYS A 76 2.84 12.85 -5.21
N TYR A 77 1.80 13.54 -5.68
CA TYR A 77 1.17 14.65 -4.92
C TYR A 77 0.35 14.19 -3.71
N SER A 78 -0.02 12.91 -3.65
CA SER A 78 -0.72 12.31 -2.50
C SER A 78 0.24 11.78 -1.42
N LEU A 79 1.55 11.90 -1.63
CA LEU A 79 2.58 11.34 -0.76
C LEU A 79 3.39 12.44 -0.08
N ASN A 80 4.01 12.09 1.05
CA ASN A 80 5.05 12.92 1.65
C ASN A 80 6.36 12.84 0.84
N THR A 81 7.24 13.82 1.06
CA THR A 81 8.53 13.94 0.37
C THR A 81 9.39 12.69 0.48
N ASP A 82 9.43 12.03 1.64
CA ASP A 82 10.27 10.85 1.88
C ASP A 82 9.88 9.69 0.96
N ILE A 83 8.58 9.41 0.82
CA ILE A 83 8.07 8.33 -0.05
C ILE A 83 8.21 8.75 -1.52
N THR A 84 7.92 10.01 -1.85
CA THR A 84 8.09 10.56 -3.21
C THR A 84 9.52 10.41 -3.71
N MET A 85 10.53 10.62 -2.86
CA MET A 85 11.94 10.40 -3.22
C MET A 85 12.22 8.93 -3.54
N LYS A 86 11.64 7.99 -2.80
CA LYS A 86 11.84 6.54 -3.01
C LYS A 86 11.28 6.05 -4.33
N ILE A 87 10.14 6.60 -4.77
CA ILE A 87 9.51 6.27 -6.05
C ILE A 87 9.95 7.18 -7.21
N SER A 88 10.92 8.07 -6.98
CA SER A 88 11.38 9.02 -8.01
C SER A 88 11.97 8.33 -9.25
N LYS A 89 12.50 7.12 -9.06
CA LYS A 89 13.09 6.26 -10.10
C LYS A 89 12.11 5.27 -10.72
N SER A 90 10.86 5.24 -10.26
CA SER A 90 9.88 4.29 -10.79
C SER A 90 9.61 4.56 -12.26
N ALA A 91 9.61 3.49 -13.06
CA ALA A 91 9.47 3.59 -14.52
C ALA A 91 8.01 3.88 -14.95
N SER A 92 7.04 3.57 -14.09
CA SER A 92 5.61 3.76 -14.35
C SER A 92 4.82 4.06 -13.07
N ALA A 93 3.56 4.46 -13.22
CA ALA A 93 2.63 4.59 -12.10
C ALA A 93 2.38 3.26 -11.37
N ALA A 94 2.28 2.16 -12.13
CA ALA A 94 2.12 0.82 -11.57
C ALA A 94 3.35 0.39 -10.74
N ASP A 95 4.56 0.67 -11.23
CA ASP A 95 5.82 0.39 -10.51
C ASP A 95 5.94 1.24 -9.23
N ALA A 96 5.53 2.51 -9.30
CA ALA A 96 5.44 3.36 -8.12
C ALA A 96 4.44 2.81 -7.09
N MET A 97 3.25 2.37 -7.53
CA MET A 97 2.27 1.73 -6.64
C MET A 97 2.82 0.46 -6.00
N GLY A 98 3.50 -0.40 -6.76
CA GLY A 98 4.15 -1.60 -6.23
C GLY A 98 5.21 -1.27 -5.16
N THR A 99 5.99 -0.20 -5.38
CA THR A 99 6.99 0.27 -4.42
C THR A 99 6.33 0.82 -3.14
N ILE A 100 5.28 1.65 -3.28
CA ILE A 100 4.54 2.20 -2.12
C ILE A 100 3.87 1.08 -1.33
N LYS A 101 3.29 0.11 -2.04
CA LYS A 101 2.74 -1.11 -1.47
C LYS A 101 3.79 -1.79 -0.61
N ALA A 102 4.94 -2.14 -1.19
CA ALA A 102 6.03 -2.76 -0.44
C ALA A 102 6.43 -1.94 0.80
N LEU A 103 6.63 -0.63 0.66
CA LEU A 103 7.01 0.26 1.76
C LEU A 103 5.96 0.35 2.88
N SER A 104 4.67 0.23 2.53
CA SER A 104 3.55 0.33 3.47
C SER A 104 3.18 -1.01 4.11
N TYR A 105 3.60 -2.12 3.49
CA TYR A 105 3.43 -3.47 4.01
C TYR A 105 4.62 -3.96 4.82
N PHE A 106 5.70 -3.18 5.00
CA PHE A 106 6.81 -3.62 5.85
C PHE A 106 6.42 -3.69 7.36
N PRO A 107 6.69 -4.82 8.05
CA PRO A 107 6.27 -5.12 9.42
C PRO A 107 6.64 -4.09 10.49
N SER A 108 7.79 -3.44 10.34
CA SER A 108 8.31 -2.50 11.34
C SER A 108 7.59 -1.15 11.34
N ARG A 109 6.69 -0.89 10.38
CA ARG A 109 6.00 0.40 10.22
C ARG A 109 4.48 0.27 10.12
N CYS A 110 4.00 -0.86 9.63
CA CYS A 110 2.58 -1.14 9.51
C CYS A 110 2.04 -1.77 10.80
N LYS A 111 1.24 -1.01 11.57
CA LYS A 111 0.58 -1.47 12.81
C LYS A 111 -0.14 -2.82 12.60
N GLN A 112 -0.73 -3.02 11.42
CA GLN A 112 -1.45 -4.24 11.08
C GLN A 112 -0.53 -5.46 10.94
N VAL A 113 0.68 -5.30 10.42
CA VAL A 113 1.64 -6.42 10.30
C VAL A 113 2.35 -6.68 11.64
N ALA A 114 2.55 -5.66 12.48
CA ALA A 114 2.97 -5.85 13.87
C ALA A 114 1.92 -6.61 14.70
N CYS A 115 0.62 -6.32 14.51
CA CYS A 115 -0.47 -7.12 15.07
C CYS A 115 -0.40 -8.59 14.63
N TRP A 116 -0.07 -8.85 13.35
CA TRP A 116 0.15 -10.22 12.89
C TRP A 116 1.33 -10.91 13.55
N GLY A 117 2.45 -10.22 13.74
CA GLY A 117 3.58 -10.76 14.50
C GLY A 117 3.13 -11.25 15.89
N ASN A 118 2.24 -10.50 16.56
CA ASN A 118 1.71 -10.91 17.86
C ASN A 118 0.79 -12.14 17.79
N VAL A 119 -0.04 -12.29 16.74
CA VAL A 119 -0.90 -13.47 16.54
C VAL A 119 -0.06 -14.72 16.24
N LEU A 120 1.00 -14.57 15.45
CA LEU A 120 1.81 -15.68 14.95
C LEU A 120 2.87 -16.17 15.94
N VAL A 121 3.19 -15.35 16.94
CA VAL A 121 4.17 -15.67 18.00
C VAL A 121 3.48 -16.15 19.28
N VAL A 122 2.14 -16.25 19.31
CA VAL A 122 1.44 -16.92 20.41
C VAL A 122 1.88 -18.39 20.42
N GLN A 123 2.74 -18.73 21.37
CA GLN A 123 3.16 -20.09 21.64
C GLN A 123 2.27 -20.66 22.74
N LEU A 124 1.88 -21.93 22.57
CA LEU A 124 1.22 -22.67 23.64
C LEU A 124 2.33 -23.13 24.61
N ASP A 125 2.37 -22.56 25.81
CA ASP A 125 3.22 -23.10 26.87
C ASP A 125 2.67 -24.47 27.33
N GLU A 126 3.55 -25.37 27.77
CA GLU A 126 3.18 -26.76 28.14
C GLU A 126 2.12 -26.83 29.26
N ASP A 127 2.00 -25.76 30.07
CA ASP A 127 1.08 -25.64 31.19
C ASP A 127 -0.13 -24.72 30.91
N GLU A 128 -0.24 -24.11 29.72
CA GLU A 128 -1.33 -23.19 29.38
C GLU A 128 -2.56 -23.90 28.76
N ASP A 129 -3.74 -23.43 29.16
CA ASP A 129 -5.02 -23.87 28.59
C ASP A 129 -5.14 -23.39 27.13
N VAL A 130 -5.49 -24.32 26.24
CA VAL A 130 -5.75 -24.06 24.81
C VAL A 130 -6.76 -22.93 24.61
N ASP A 131 -7.74 -22.79 25.53
CA ASP A 131 -8.75 -21.73 25.49
C ASP A 131 -8.17 -20.32 25.75
N ILE A 132 -7.03 -20.21 26.44
CA ILE A 132 -6.32 -18.94 26.63
C ILE A 132 -5.62 -18.54 25.33
N CYS A 133 -4.94 -19.51 24.70
CA CYS A 133 -4.25 -19.32 23.42
C CYS A 133 -5.23 -18.92 22.30
N LEU A 134 -6.38 -19.60 22.21
CA LEU A 134 -7.45 -19.25 21.26
C LEU A 134 -8.01 -17.84 21.50
N ARG A 135 -8.16 -17.41 22.77
CA ARG A 135 -8.59 -16.04 23.08
C ARG A 135 -7.58 -14.99 22.65
N MET A 136 -6.28 -15.25 22.81
CA MET A 136 -5.22 -14.34 22.37
C MET A 136 -5.18 -14.22 20.84
N ILE A 137 -5.32 -15.34 20.14
CA ILE A 137 -5.42 -15.35 18.67
C ILE A 137 -6.65 -14.56 18.21
N ASN A 138 -7.83 -14.86 18.76
CA ASN A 138 -9.08 -14.18 18.40
C ASN A 138 -9.00 -12.67 18.64
N LYS A 139 -8.43 -12.25 19.77
CA LYS A 139 -8.22 -10.82 20.06
C LYS A 139 -7.37 -10.13 18.99
N GLY A 140 -6.32 -10.77 18.49
CA GLY A 140 -5.50 -10.20 17.42
C GLY A 140 -6.25 -10.15 16.08
N PHE A 141 -7.11 -11.13 15.77
CA PHE A 141 -8.01 -11.07 14.62
C PHE A 141 -9.05 -9.96 14.75
N ASP A 142 -9.64 -9.77 15.93
CA ASP A 142 -10.55 -8.66 16.22
C ASP A 142 -9.86 -7.30 16.00
N GLU A 143 -8.61 -7.16 16.46
CA GLU A 143 -7.81 -5.94 16.24
C GLU A 143 -7.55 -5.68 14.75
N LEU A 144 -7.27 -6.73 13.97
CA LEU A 144 -7.11 -6.64 12.52
C LEU A 144 -8.41 -6.27 11.80
N GLU A 145 -9.54 -6.80 12.25
CA GLU A 145 -10.86 -6.48 11.72
C GLU A 145 -11.25 -5.03 12.03
N TRP A 146 -11.00 -4.57 13.27
CA TRP A 146 -11.21 -3.19 13.69
C TRP A 146 -10.37 -2.21 12.86
N ASP A 147 -9.12 -2.56 12.55
CA ASP A 147 -8.23 -1.79 11.68
C ASP A 147 -8.58 -1.94 10.18
N ARG A 148 -9.67 -2.64 9.83
CA ARG A 148 -10.16 -2.91 8.47
C ARG A 148 -9.11 -3.55 7.56
N PHE A 149 -8.33 -4.48 8.12
CA PHE A 149 -7.36 -5.21 7.35
C PHE A 149 -8.05 -6.07 6.27
N VAL A 150 -7.56 -5.97 5.03
CA VAL A 150 -8.14 -6.74 3.91
C VAL A 150 -7.28 -7.96 3.63
N PHE A 151 -7.87 -9.14 3.82
CA PHE A 151 -7.26 -10.41 3.47
C PHE A 151 -7.20 -10.58 1.95
N THR A 152 -6.04 -10.28 1.39
CA THR A 152 -5.71 -10.50 -0.02
C THR A 152 -4.63 -11.56 -0.16
N LYS A 153 -4.46 -12.11 -1.36
CA LYS A 153 -3.35 -13.03 -1.67
C LYS A 153 -2.00 -12.43 -1.25
N ASP A 154 -1.79 -11.13 -1.48
CA ASP A 154 -0.54 -10.45 -1.15
C ASP A 154 -0.32 -10.35 0.36
N SER A 155 -1.38 -10.09 1.14
CA SER A 155 -1.30 -10.08 2.61
C SER A 155 -0.92 -11.45 3.18
N LEU A 156 -1.40 -12.54 2.59
CA LEU A 156 -1.06 -13.91 2.98
C LEU A 156 0.38 -14.27 2.57
N ILE A 157 0.83 -13.84 1.38
CA ILE A 157 2.22 -14.03 0.94
C ILE A 157 3.19 -13.33 1.88
N LEU A 158 2.88 -12.10 2.29
CA LEU A 158 3.68 -11.33 3.23
C LEU A 158 3.76 -12.03 4.60
N LEU A 159 2.64 -12.58 5.06
CA LEU A 159 2.57 -13.33 6.31
C LEU A 159 3.42 -14.61 6.28
N CYS A 160 3.35 -15.36 5.18
CA CYS A 160 4.21 -16.53 4.96
C CYS A 160 5.70 -16.15 4.91
N TYR A 161 6.04 -15.00 4.31
CA TYR A 161 7.40 -14.49 4.25
C TYR A 161 7.94 -14.15 5.66
N GLU A 162 7.13 -13.51 6.50
CA GLU A 162 7.49 -13.21 7.89
C GLU A 162 7.68 -14.46 8.74
N LEU A 163 6.78 -15.44 8.64
CA LEU A 163 6.95 -16.74 9.32
C LEU A 163 8.25 -17.43 8.89
N ALA A 164 8.58 -17.37 7.60
CA ALA A 164 9.82 -17.93 7.09
C ALA A 164 11.07 -17.17 7.58
N LEU A 165 10.98 -15.85 7.74
CA LEU A 165 12.05 -15.03 8.31
C LEU A 165 12.23 -15.27 9.81
N LEU A 166 11.15 -15.30 10.60
CA LEU A 166 11.18 -15.59 12.03
C LEU A 166 11.76 -16.98 12.33
N ALA A 167 11.43 -17.97 11.50
CA ALA A 167 11.98 -19.32 11.61
C ALA A 167 13.50 -19.40 11.31
N LYS A 168 14.05 -18.44 10.55
CA LYS A 168 15.45 -18.46 10.10
C LYS A 168 16.36 -17.43 10.78
N TYR A 169 15.78 -16.33 11.26
CA TYR A 169 16.49 -15.21 11.87
C TYR A 169 15.69 -14.74 13.09
N SER A 170 16.11 -15.19 14.28
CA SER A 170 15.48 -14.83 15.57
C SER A 170 15.55 -13.32 15.91
N ASP A 171 16.26 -12.53 15.10
CA ASP A 171 16.36 -11.08 15.23
C ASP A 171 16.13 -10.41 13.86
N VAL A 172 14.86 -10.33 13.48
CA VAL A 172 14.36 -9.71 12.24
C VAL A 172 14.80 -8.24 12.13
N THR A 173 14.96 -7.55 13.27
CA THR A 173 15.39 -6.14 13.36
C THR A 173 16.83 -5.95 12.89
N SER A 174 17.74 -6.88 13.27
CA SER A 174 19.15 -6.81 12.88
C SER A 174 19.39 -7.06 11.38
N THR A 175 18.52 -7.86 10.76
CA THR A 175 18.66 -8.28 9.36
C THR A 175 18.13 -7.20 8.41
N LEU A 176 17.05 -6.51 8.77
CA LEU A 176 16.50 -5.39 8.00
C LEU A 176 17.44 -4.19 7.90
N ASN A 177 18.20 -3.88 8.96
CA ASN A 177 19.23 -2.83 8.94
C ASN A 177 20.48 -3.21 8.12
N ARG A 178 20.65 -4.48 7.74
CA ARG A 178 21.79 -4.94 6.93
C ARG A 178 21.50 -4.95 5.43
N VAL A 179 20.22 -4.96 5.04
CA VAL A 179 19.78 -5.16 3.65
C VAL A 179 19.21 -3.87 3.04
N LEU A 180 18.85 -2.87 3.86
CA LEU A 180 18.43 -1.52 3.46
C LEU A 180 19.53 -0.49 3.71
#